data_AF-A0A7L3L2Q2-F1
#
_entry.id   AF-A0A7L3L2Q2-F1
#
_cell.length_a   1.000
_cell.length_b   1.000
_cell.length_c   1.000
_cell.angle_alpha   90.00
_cell.angle_beta   90.00
_cell.angle_gamma   90.00
#
_symmetry.space_group_name_H-M   'P 1'
#
loop_
_entity.id
_entity.type
_entity.pdbx_description
1 polymer ?
#
loop_
_entity_poly.entity_id
_entity_poly.type
_entity_poly.pdbx_seq_one_letter_code
_entity_poly.pdbx_strand_id
1 'polypeptide(L)'
;MDELPGPVTEKLQISPKLDPEHPLTARAPATKYYTALVMGDLKSLEVLTDRYYQDVNLIFEISRDELEWQVKSQASYGLSGLWSLEYKQELTTPLCLAAHWGHTACLRHLLRRNADPNLAPGGRGPLHEACQGGHDDCVELLLEHKADPNLRNDEGLGPLHLCTSQDSLRCAKLLLRHRAMVDLPSEDGEETALHVAARNCLYDHARLYLRHGAKVDARNAQEETALSILCGQSPSPGDGSLQFCRLLASHGADMDARDGTRRSPLHKACGAANARLVAFLLQRGADVNAIDYNGVSPLGCALQSAALKKELRPHLTVQLLLNHGSQKIWPPAFIKVLKSCSAVPEIIEVLFNSYSQIRISEKWAEAVPKEVFQQHQEFYQSFFQLVGTARSLQHLCRSTLRDKFGSRCHCLIPLLPVPKPLHDYLLLNPEGIML
;
A
#
# COMPACT_ATOMS: atom_id res chain seq x y z
N MET A 1 -26.81 9.79 45.90
CA MET A 1 -26.16 9.28 44.68
C MET A 1 -26.03 10.50 43.81
N ASP A 2 -24.93 11.23 43.98
CA ASP A 2 -24.69 12.48 43.26
C ASP A 2 -24.10 12.12 41.91
N GLU A 3 -24.86 12.40 40.85
CA GLU A 3 -24.38 12.34 39.47
C GLU A 3 -23.23 13.35 39.33
N LEU A 4 -22.05 12.86 38.96
CA LEU A 4 -20.95 13.73 38.54
C LEU A 4 -21.45 14.61 37.38
N PRO A 5 -21.17 15.93 37.39
CA PRO A 5 -21.57 16.80 36.29
C PRO A 5 -20.96 16.28 34.99
N GLY A 6 -21.82 16.08 33.98
CA GLY A 6 -21.37 15.66 32.64
C GLY A 6 -20.43 16.71 32.00
N PRO A 7 -19.60 16.32 31.03
CA PRO A 7 -18.63 17.22 30.41
C PRO A 7 -19.32 18.44 29.78
N VAL A 8 -18.75 19.63 30.02
CA VAL A 8 -19.23 20.88 29.43
C VAL A 8 -18.95 20.87 27.91
N THR A 9 -20.01 20.97 27.11
CA THR A 9 -19.92 21.04 25.64
C THR A 9 -19.87 22.50 25.19
N GLU A 10 -18.82 22.88 24.46
CA GLU A 10 -18.71 24.20 23.83
C GLU A 10 -18.75 24.07 22.31
N LYS A 11 -19.68 24.81 21.69
CA LYS A 11 -19.84 24.82 20.23
C LYS A 11 -18.93 25.87 19.60
N LEU A 12 -18.04 25.44 18.72
CA LEU A 12 -17.13 26.30 17.96
C LEU A 12 -17.40 26.15 16.46
N GLN A 13 -17.92 27.19 15.82
CA GLN A 13 -18.03 27.22 14.37
C GLN A 13 -16.70 27.69 13.76
N ILE A 14 -16.03 26.82 13.01
CA ILE A 14 -14.74 27.12 12.37
C ILE A 14 -14.91 27.05 10.85
N SER A 15 -14.95 28.21 10.19
CA SER A 15 -15.01 28.29 8.73
C SER A 15 -13.63 27.97 8.10
N PRO A 16 -13.57 27.25 6.97
CA PRO A 16 -12.34 26.67 6.42
C PRO A 16 -11.32 27.67 5.86
N LYS A 17 -11.63 28.97 5.81
CA LYS A 17 -10.64 30.02 5.50
C LYS A 17 -10.05 30.57 6.78
N LEU A 18 -8.91 30.01 7.20
CA LEU A 18 -7.95 30.78 7.99
C LEU A 18 -7.26 31.77 7.05
N ASP A 19 -7.96 32.83 6.66
CA ASP A 19 -7.32 33.98 6.01
C ASP A 19 -6.45 34.67 7.08
N PRO A 20 -5.12 34.82 6.86
CA PRO A 20 -4.22 35.45 7.83
C PRO A 20 -4.57 36.92 8.12
N GLU A 21 -5.48 37.52 7.34
CA GLU A 21 -5.89 38.91 7.47
C GLU A 21 -7.22 39.12 8.20
N HIS A 22 -8.05 38.09 8.45
CA HIS A 22 -9.34 38.24 9.16
C HIS A 22 -9.52 37.13 10.21
N PRO A 23 -8.92 37.27 11.42
CA PRO A 23 -9.20 36.37 12.52
C PRO A 23 -10.69 36.44 12.87
N LEU A 24 -11.35 35.28 12.92
CA LEU A 24 -12.68 35.09 13.51
C LEU A 24 -12.84 36.03 14.71
N THR A 25 -13.88 36.85 14.71
CA THR A 25 -14.14 37.93 15.68
C THR A 25 -13.69 37.55 17.10
N ALA A 26 -12.58 38.15 17.51
CA ALA A 26 -11.68 37.74 18.60
C ALA A 26 -12.22 37.92 20.05
N ARG A 27 -13.51 37.67 20.31
CA ARG A 27 -14.16 38.02 21.59
C ARG A 27 -14.60 36.85 22.47
N ALA A 28 -14.73 35.62 21.98
CA ALA A 28 -15.10 34.49 22.84
C ALA A 28 -13.88 33.90 23.57
N PRO A 29 -13.95 33.59 24.88
CA PRO A 29 -12.86 32.92 25.61
C PRO A 29 -12.50 31.55 25.00
N ALA A 30 -13.51 30.84 24.47
CA ALA A 30 -13.36 29.55 23.80
C ALA A 30 -12.51 29.61 22.53
N THR A 31 -12.68 30.65 21.69
CA THR A 31 -11.87 30.79 20.46
C THR A 31 -10.42 31.13 20.79
N LYS A 32 -10.18 31.95 21.82
CA LYS A 32 -8.83 32.23 22.31
C LYS A 32 -8.15 30.98 22.88
N TYR A 33 -8.89 30.18 23.63
CA TYR A 33 -8.41 28.92 24.18
C TYR A 33 -8.05 27.92 23.07
N TYR A 34 -8.94 27.76 22.08
CA TYR A 34 -8.67 26.97 20.89
C TYR A 34 -7.43 27.46 20.12
N THR A 35 -7.29 28.77 19.88
CA THR A 35 -6.10 29.30 19.21
C THR A 35 -4.83 29.08 20.02
N ALA A 36 -4.88 29.17 21.35
CA ALA A 36 -3.72 28.91 22.21
C ALA A 36 -3.29 27.43 22.13
N LEU A 37 -4.25 26.50 22.05
CA LEU A 37 -3.99 25.08 21.85
C LEU A 37 -3.36 24.78 20.49
N VAL A 38 -3.87 25.38 19.41
CA VAL A 38 -3.34 25.20 18.06
C VAL A 38 -1.93 25.79 17.93
N MET A 39 -1.71 26.98 18.49
CA MET A 39 -0.42 27.68 18.42
C MET A 39 0.62 27.16 19.42
N GLY A 40 0.21 26.37 20.43
CA GLY A 40 1.10 25.87 21.48
C GLY A 40 1.53 26.93 22.49
N ASP A 41 0.76 28.01 22.67
CA ASP A 41 1.10 29.06 23.63
C ASP A 41 0.67 28.68 25.06
N LEU A 42 1.63 28.07 25.77
CA LEU A 42 1.45 27.62 27.15
C LEU A 42 1.01 28.76 28.09
N LYS A 43 1.57 29.96 27.96
CA LYS A 43 1.28 31.05 28.92
C LYS A 43 -0.16 31.51 28.80
N SER A 44 -0.63 31.66 27.57
CA SER A 44 -2.02 32.01 27.29
C SER A 44 -2.96 30.89 27.74
N LEU A 45 -2.58 29.63 27.53
CA LEU A 45 -3.36 28.48 27.97
C LEU A 45 -3.48 28.43 29.50
N GLU A 46 -2.40 28.59 30.25
CA GLU A 46 -2.41 28.61 31.72
C GLU A 46 -3.36 29.67 32.27
N VAL A 47 -3.27 30.90 31.76
CA VAL A 47 -4.13 32.01 32.19
C VAL A 47 -5.59 31.77 31.87
N LEU A 48 -5.89 31.18 30.71
CA LEU A 48 -7.28 30.91 30.31
C LEU A 48 -7.86 29.70 31.06
N THR A 49 -7.07 28.67 31.33
CA THR A 49 -7.49 27.49 32.11
C THR A 49 -7.83 27.91 33.54
N ASP A 50 -6.97 28.69 34.19
CA ASP A 50 -7.18 29.14 35.57
C ASP A 50 -8.38 30.10 35.72
N ARG A 51 -8.73 30.86 34.66
CA ARG A 51 -9.81 31.87 34.71
C ARG A 51 -11.17 31.35 34.27
N TYR A 52 -11.23 30.48 33.27
CA TYR A 52 -12.49 30.15 32.58
C TYR A 52 -12.81 28.66 32.56
N TYR A 53 -11.80 27.77 32.66
CA TYR A 53 -11.97 26.35 32.39
C TYR A 53 -11.34 25.50 33.52
N GLN A 54 -12.06 25.39 34.64
CA GLN A 54 -11.65 24.52 35.75
C GLN A 54 -11.76 23.03 35.39
N ASP A 55 -12.77 22.67 34.60
CA ASP A 55 -12.89 21.34 34.00
C ASP A 55 -12.17 21.33 32.65
N VAL A 56 -11.12 20.51 32.55
CA VAL A 56 -10.25 20.42 31.36
C VAL A 56 -10.77 19.42 30.32
N ASN A 57 -11.76 18.60 30.71
CA ASN A 57 -12.45 17.64 29.85
C ASN A 57 -13.57 18.30 29.02
N LEU A 58 -13.26 19.45 28.41
CA LEU A 58 -14.17 20.14 27.51
C LEU A 58 -14.31 19.36 26.22
N ILE A 59 -15.52 19.38 25.65
CA ILE A 59 -15.78 18.85 24.31
C ILE A 59 -16.01 20.04 23.39
N PHE A 60 -15.09 20.23 22.45
CA PHE A 60 -15.27 21.16 21.34
C PHE A 60 -16.08 20.50 20.24
N GLU A 61 -17.23 21.09 19.91
CA GLU A 61 -17.96 20.78 18.67
C GLU A 61 -17.43 21.70 17.58
N ILE A 62 -16.54 21.21 16.71
CA ILE A 62 -16.02 21.96 15.57
C ILE A 62 -16.92 21.69 14.37
N SER A 63 -17.67 22.69 13.92
CA SER A 63 -18.45 22.60 12.68
C SER A 63 -17.65 23.16 11.50
N ARG A 64 -17.33 22.33 10.51
CA ARG A 64 -16.75 22.76 9.23
C ARG A 64 -17.84 22.79 8.16
N ASP A 65 -17.96 23.93 7.50
CA ASP A 65 -18.86 24.11 6.36
C ASP A 65 -18.13 23.69 5.07
N GLU A 66 -18.26 22.42 4.70
CA GLU A 66 -17.74 21.91 3.44
C GLU A 66 -18.85 21.87 2.38
N LEU A 67 -18.58 22.49 1.22
CA LEU A 67 -19.43 22.41 0.05
C LEU A 67 -19.03 21.15 -0.73
N GLU A 68 -19.87 20.13 -0.72
CA GLU A 68 -19.65 18.92 -1.54
C GLU A 68 -20.51 18.98 -2.81
N TRP A 69 -19.92 18.58 -3.94
CA TRP A 69 -20.62 18.52 -5.22
C TRP A 69 -21.24 17.13 -5.39
N GLN A 70 -22.56 17.05 -5.29
CA GLN A 70 -23.28 15.78 -5.48
C GLN A 70 -23.77 15.66 -6.93
N VAL A 71 -23.30 14.63 -7.65
CA VAL A 71 -23.89 14.21 -8.92
C VAL A 71 -25.18 13.45 -8.63
N LYS A 72 -26.33 14.04 -8.91
CA LYS A 72 -27.61 13.30 -8.85
C LYS A 72 -28.12 13.07 -10.27
N SER A 73 -27.81 11.87 -10.75
CA SER A 73 -28.30 11.22 -11.96
C SER A 73 -27.74 11.70 -13.32
N GLN A 74 -27.51 10.72 -14.19
CA GLN A 74 -27.21 10.90 -15.60
C GLN A 74 -28.53 11.21 -16.33
N ALA A 75 -28.99 12.46 -16.27
CA ALA A 75 -30.08 12.90 -17.14
C ALA A 75 -29.59 12.98 -18.59
N SER A 76 -30.48 12.76 -19.55
CA SER A 76 -30.23 12.65 -21.00
C SER A 76 -29.55 13.87 -21.66
N TYR A 77 -29.31 14.94 -20.90
CA TYR A 77 -28.69 16.19 -21.32
C TYR A 77 -27.71 16.71 -20.25
N GLY A 78 -26.55 16.05 -20.13
CA GLY A 78 -25.39 16.55 -19.36
C GLY A 78 -25.41 16.32 -17.84
N LEU A 79 -24.22 16.36 -17.23
CA LEU A 79 -24.01 16.23 -15.78
C LEU A 79 -24.49 17.49 -15.05
N SER A 80 -25.72 17.51 -14.56
CA SER A 80 -26.16 18.50 -13.57
C SER A 80 -25.81 18.01 -12.16
N GLY A 81 -24.89 18.69 -11.49
CA GLY A 81 -24.61 18.45 -10.07
C GLY A 81 -25.01 19.66 -9.24
N LEU A 82 -25.54 19.39 -8.04
CA LEU A 82 -25.96 20.40 -7.08
C LEU A 82 -24.90 20.49 -5.99
N TRP A 83 -24.51 21.70 -5.59
CA TRP A 83 -23.73 21.88 -4.37
C TRP A 83 -24.66 21.68 -3.17
N SER A 84 -24.34 20.72 -2.31
CA SER A 84 -24.99 20.56 -1.00
C SER A 84 -24.00 20.94 0.09
N LEU A 85 -24.47 21.79 1.00
CA LEU A 85 -23.74 22.18 2.20
C LEU A 85 -23.94 21.05 3.22
N GLU A 86 -22.92 20.22 3.42
CA GLU A 86 -22.94 19.19 4.46
C GLU A 86 -22.15 19.68 5.66
N TYR A 87 -22.77 19.62 6.83
CA TYR A 87 -22.15 20.03 8.09
C TYR A 87 -21.38 18.85 8.67
N LYS A 88 -20.04 18.88 8.60
CA LYS A 88 -19.20 17.91 9.34
C LYS A 88 -19.00 18.43 10.75
N GLN A 89 -19.49 17.68 11.73
CA GLN A 89 -19.32 17.95 13.16
C GLN A 89 -18.19 17.07 13.69
N GLU A 90 -17.06 17.68 14.06
CA GLU A 90 -15.94 16.99 14.72
C GLU A 90 -15.99 17.28 16.22
N LEU A 91 -16.14 16.23 17.04
CA LEU A 91 -16.07 16.34 18.50
C LEU A 91 -14.63 16.10 18.95
N THR A 92 -13.97 17.09 19.55
CA THR A 92 -12.57 16.98 19.98
C THR A 92 -12.36 17.51 21.39
N THR A 93 -11.33 17.02 22.09
CA THR A 93 -10.94 17.54 23.41
C THR A 93 -9.70 18.46 23.30
N PRO A 94 -9.49 19.38 24.26
CA PRO A 94 -8.25 20.15 24.38
C PRO A 94 -6.99 19.26 24.34
N LEU A 95 -7.09 18.09 24.99
CA LEU A 95 -5.99 17.13 25.06
C LEU A 95 -5.71 16.48 23.70
N CYS A 96 -6.75 16.10 22.93
CA CYS A 96 -6.59 15.60 21.57
C CYS A 96 -5.93 16.65 20.66
N LEU A 97 -6.33 17.92 20.75
CA LEU A 97 -5.75 19.00 19.95
C LEU A 97 -4.26 19.20 20.28
N ALA A 98 -3.90 19.24 21.57
CA ALA A 98 -2.51 19.34 21.98
C ALA A 98 -1.67 18.14 21.50
N ALA A 99 -2.24 16.94 21.53
CA ALA A 99 -1.61 15.72 21.03
C ALA A 99 -1.42 15.71 19.51
N HIS A 100 -2.43 16.17 18.76
CA HIS A 100 -2.41 16.26 17.29
C HIS A 100 -1.26 17.15 16.78
N TRP A 101 -1.07 18.31 17.40
CA TRP A 101 -0.02 19.27 17.01
C TRP A 101 1.35 18.97 17.64
N GLY A 102 1.44 18.05 18.61
CA GLY A 102 2.69 17.70 19.27
C GLY A 102 3.12 18.68 20.37
N HIS A 103 2.20 19.48 20.91
CA HIS A 103 2.51 20.49 21.93
C HIS A 103 2.65 19.86 23.33
N THR A 104 3.80 19.23 23.58
CA THR A 104 4.12 18.48 24.81
C THR A 104 3.93 19.30 26.10
N ALA A 105 4.29 20.59 26.08
CA ALA A 105 4.16 21.48 27.23
C ALA A 105 2.69 21.75 27.60
N CYS A 106 1.86 22.04 26.59
CA CYS A 106 0.41 22.21 26.77
C CYS A 106 -0.23 20.91 27.24
N LEU A 107 0.13 19.78 26.61
CA LEU A 107 -0.36 18.46 26.99
C LEU A 107 -0.03 18.12 28.45
N ARG A 108 1.20 18.37 28.90
CA ARG A 108 1.62 18.18 30.29
C ARG A 108 0.84 19.06 31.27
N HIS A 109 0.54 20.29 30.90
CA HIS A 109 -0.28 21.18 31.73
C HIS A 109 -1.71 20.63 31.90
N LEU A 110 -2.34 20.21 30.80
CA LEU A 110 -3.68 19.64 30.80
C LEU A 110 -3.75 18.35 31.63
N LEU A 111 -2.77 17.45 31.48
CA LEU A 111 -2.70 16.19 32.26
C LEU A 111 -2.50 16.43 33.76
N ARG A 112 -1.74 17.46 34.17
CA ARG A 112 -1.60 17.85 35.59
C ARG A 112 -2.89 18.38 36.19
N ARG A 113 -3.81 18.86 35.37
CA ARG A 113 -5.15 19.31 35.76
C ARG A 113 -6.19 18.18 35.69
N ASN A 114 -5.75 16.92 35.71
CA ASN A 114 -6.59 15.72 35.67
C ASN A 114 -7.44 15.60 34.38
N ALA A 115 -6.91 16.03 33.23
CA ALA A 115 -7.53 15.70 31.95
C ALA A 115 -7.50 14.17 31.73
N ASP A 116 -8.62 13.60 31.29
CA ASP A 116 -8.75 12.17 31.06
C ASP A 116 -8.04 11.76 29.76
N PRO A 117 -6.97 10.93 29.81
CA PRO A 117 -6.19 10.59 28.61
C PRO A 117 -6.90 9.63 27.66
N ASN A 118 -8.02 9.02 28.10
CA ASN A 118 -8.82 8.08 27.30
C ASN A 118 -10.11 8.70 26.76
N LEU A 119 -10.34 10.00 27.00
CA LEU A 119 -11.56 10.67 26.54
C LEU A 119 -11.52 10.88 25.02
N ALA A 120 -12.39 10.19 24.30
CA ALA A 120 -12.47 10.19 22.84
C ALA A 120 -13.91 10.50 22.36
N PRO A 121 -14.36 11.76 22.44
CA PRO A 121 -15.75 12.12 22.14
C PRO A 121 -16.10 12.04 20.65
N GLY A 122 -15.12 12.26 19.76
CA GLY A 122 -15.26 12.06 18.31
C GLY A 122 -14.55 10.80 17.82
N GLY A 123 -14.48 9.77 18.67
CA GLY A 123 -13.88 8.49 18.32
C GLY A 123 -12.37 8.43 18.32
N ARG A 124 -11.67 9.56 18.17
CA ARG A 124 -10.21 9.61 18.21
C ARG A 124 -9.71 10.14 19.54
N GLY A 125 -9.10 9.24 20.31
CA GLY A 125 -8.45 9.59 21.59
C GLY A 125 -7.11 10.32 21.41
N PRO A 126 -6.58 10.99 22.45
CA PRO A 126 -5.32 11.73 22.39
C PRO A 126 -4.12 10.88 21.96
N LEU A 127 -4.09 9.61 22.40
CA LEU A 127 -3.03 8.67 22.06
C LEU A 127 -3.02 8.34 20.56
N HIS A 128 -4.19 8.28 19.93
CA HIS A 128 -4.33 8.04 18.49
C HIS A 128 -3.71 9.19 17.68
N GLU A 129 -4.05 10.43 18.03
CA GLU A 129 -3.54 11.64 17.38
C GLU A 129 -2.02 11.77 17.53
N ALA A 130 -1.48 11.50 18.73
CA ALA A 130 -0.04 11.52 18.97
C ALA A 130 0.70 10.44 18.15
N CYS A 131 0.12 9.24 18.01
CA CYS A 131 0.72 8.16 17.21
C CYS A 131 0.68 8.46 15.70
N GLN A 132 -0.41 9.04 15.21
CA GLN A 132 -0.56 9.45 13.82
C GLN A 132 0.41 10.59 13.46
N GLY A 133 0.58 11.56 14.36
CA GLY A 133 1.53 12.66 14.20
C GLY A 133 3.00 12.28 14.39
N GLY A 134 3.30 11.09 14.94
CA GLY A 134 4.67 10.67 15.24
C GLY A 134 5.29 11.39 16.44
N HIS A 135 4.48 11.95 17.33
CA HIS A 135 4.91 12.74 18.49
C HIS A 135 5.24 11.83 19.68
N ASP A 136 6.48 11.33 19.74
CA ASP A 136 6.95 10.38 20.75
C ASP A 136 6.88 10.92 22.18
N ASP A 137 7.26 12.18 22.40
CA ASP A 137 7.17 12.84 23.71
C ASP A 137 5.72 12.92 24.23
N CYS A 138 4.75 13.17 23.35
CA CYS A 138 3.33 13.19 23.72
C CYS A 138 2.83 11.79 24.08
N VAL A 139 3.25 10.77 23.32
CA VAL A 139 2.90 9.36 23.60
C VAL A 139 3.46 8.93 24.96
N GLU A 140 4.71 9.26 25.27
CA GLU A 140 5.32 8.92 26.57
C GLU A 140 4.53 9.54 27.73
N LEU A 141 4.22 10.84 27.65
CA LEU A 141 3.44 11.54 28.70
C LEU A 141 2.03 10.95 28.88
N LEU A 142 1.34 10.61 27.79
CA LEU A 142 0.01 10.01 27.86
C LEU A 142 0.06 8.62 28.53
N LEU A 143 1.05 7.80 28.18
CA LEU A 143 1.22 6.47 28.75
C LEU A 143 1.64 6.50 30.24
N GLU A 144 2.45 7.49 30.64
CA GLU A 144 2.77 7.73 32.06
C GLU A 144 1.52 8.07 32.89
N HIS A 145 0.58 8.79 32.29
CA HIS A 145 -0.72 9.14 32.90
C HIS A 145 -1.80 8.05 32.73
N LYS A 146 -1.40 6.80 32.44
CA LYS A 146 -2.29 5.62 32.31
C LYS A 146 -3.28 5.69 31.15
N ALA A 147 -2.91 6.30 30.02
CA ALA A 147 -3.61 6.08 28.77
C ALA A 147 -3.64 4.58 28.43
N ASP A 148 -4.78 4.07 27.94
CA ASP A 148 -4.90 2.69 27.49
C ASP A 148 -4.23 2.53 26.12
N PRO A 149 -3.14 1.75 26.00
CA PRO A 149 -2.44 1.56 24.73
C PRO A 149 -3.20 0.68 23.73
N ASN A 150 -4.34 0.10 24.12
CA ASN A 150 -5.18 -0.74 23.26
C ASN A 150 -6.56 -0.11 22.99
N LEU A 151 -6.79 1.13 23.43
CA LEU A 151 -8.03 1.84 23.15
C LEU A 151 -8.24 1.90 21.63
N ARG A 152 -9.42 1.50 21.16
CA ARG A 152 -9.76 1.58 19.74
C ARG A 152 -10.41 2.92 19.43
N ASN A 153 -10.16 3.44 18.24
CA ASN A 153 -10.92 4.57 17.70
C ASN A 153 -12.25 4.09 17.07
N ASP A 154 -13.07 5.03 16.59
CA ASP A 154 -14.35 4.72 15.91
C ASP A 154 -14.20 3.90 14.63
N GLU A 155 -13.01 3.89 14.02
CA GLU A 155 -12.65 3.04 12.87
C GLU A 155 -12.17 1.65 13.31
N GLY A 156 -12.25 1.35 14.62
CA GLY A 156 -11.79 0.11 15.21
C GLY A 156 -10.27 -0.07 15.23
N LEU A 157 -9.49 0.97 14.93
CA LEU A 157 -8.04 0.97 14.92
C LEU A 157 -7.48 1.26 16.32
N GLY A 158 -6.60 0.38 16.81
CA GLY A 158 -5.77 0.68 17.98
C GLY A 158 -4.57 1.60 17.66
N PRO A 159 -3.88 2.16 18.66
CA PRO A 159 -2.83 3.16 18.49
C PRO A 159 -1.64 2.67 17.63
N LEU A 160 -1.28 1.38 17.75
CA LEU A 160 -0.22 0.75 16.94
C LEU A 160 -0.53 0.74 15.44
N HIS A 161 -1.80 0.71 15.04
CA HIS A 161 -2.21 0.77 13.63
C HIS A 161 -2.00 2.17 13.04
N LEU A 162 -2.01 3.20 13.87
CA LEU A 162 -1.83 4.59 13.42
C LEU A 162 -0.36 4.98 13.23
N CYS A 163 0.57 4.12 13.65
CA CYS A 163 1.99 4.26 13.37
C CYS A 163 2.31 3.95 11.90
N THR A 164 1.94 4.87 11.00
CA THR A 164 2.02 4.70 9.53
C THR A 164 3.24 5.37 8.89
N SER A 165 3.97 6.20 9.63
CA SER A 165 5.17 6.92 9.17
C SER A 165 6.45 6.35 9.82
N GLN A 166 7.60 6.59 9.19
CA GLN A 166 8.89 6.21 9.78
C GLN A 166 9.16 6.90 11.12
N ASP A 167 8.68 8.14 11.29
CA ASP A 167 8.85 8.94 12.51
C ASP A 167 8.11 8.34 13.71
N SER A 168 6.98 7.66 13.45
CA SER A 168 6.20 6.96 14.48
C SER A 168 6.87 5.71 15.08
N LEU A 169 8.09 5.35 14.64
CA LEU A 169 8.83 4.18 15.16
C LEU A 169 9.07 4.29 16.68
N ARG A 170 9.33 5.50 17.16
CA ARG A 170 9.53 5.74 18.59
C ARG A 170 8.22 5.61 19.37
N CYS A 171 7.11 6.10 18.81
CA CYS A 171 5.77 5.88 19.36
C CYS A 171 5.47 4.38 19.48
N ALA A 172 5.73 3.59 18.43
CA ALA A 172 5.55 2.14 18.45
C ALA A 172 6.39 1.45 19.54
N LYS A 173 7.66 1.88 19.75
CA LYS A 173 8.51 1.38 20.85
C LYS A 173 7.89 1.66 22.22
N LEU A 174 7.39 2.87 22.43
CA LEU A 174 6.77 3.29 23.70
C LEU A 174 5.50 2.49 23.98
N LEU A 175 4.62 2.35 22.99
CA LEU A 175 3.40 1.56 23.09
C LEU A 175 3.70 0.11 23.52
N LEU A 176 4.65 -0.56 22.86
CA LEU A 176 5.03 -1.93 23.22
C LEU A 176 5.67 -2.04 24.60
N ARG A 177 6.45 -1.05 25.03
CA ARG A 177 7.02 -1.00 26.39
C ARG A 177 5.90 -0.92 27.44
N HIS A 178 4.81 -0.23 27.13
CA HIS A 178 3.62 -0.11 27.98
C HIS A 178 2.59 -1.24 27.76
N ARG A 179 3.02 -2.39 27.20
CA ARG A 179 2.20 -3.60 27.02
C ARG A 179 1.03 -3.45 26.03
N ALA A 180 1.20 -2.64 24.99
CA ALA A 180 0.30 -2.67 23.83
C ALA A 180 0.28 -4.07 23.20
N MET A 181 -0.90 -4.52 22.79
CA MET A 181 -1.10 -5.80 22.12
C MET A 181 -0.71 -5.69 20.65
N VAL A 182 0.37 -6.39 20.27
CA VAL A 182 0.95 -6.32 18.91
C VAL A 182 -0.01 -6.86 17.85
N ASP A 183 -0.69 -7.97 18.18
CA ASP A 183 -1.62 -8.68 17.29
C ASP A 183 -3.08 -8.22 17.49
N LEU A 184 -3.31 -7.04 18.06
CA LEU A 184 -4.66 -6.49 18.17
C LEU A 184 -5.22 -6.32 16.75
N PRO A 185 -6.31 -7.00 16.36
CA PRO A 185 -6.91 -6.78 15.06
C PRO A 185 -7.70 -5.46 15.06
N SER A 186 -7.74 -4.76 13.94
CA SER A 186 -8.74 -3.71 13.72
C SER A 186 -10.16 -4.31 13.70
N GLU A 187 -11.18 -3.54 14.07
CA GLU A 187 -12.56 -3.98 13.90
C GLU A 187 -12.92 -4.04 12.41
N ASP A 188 -12.54 -2.99 11.69
CA ASP A 188 -12.70 -2.93 10.25
C ASP A 188 -11.56 -3.68 9.56
N GLY A 189 -11.87 -4.88 9.06
CA GLY A 189 -10.97 -5.65 8.22
C GLY A 189 -9.98 -6.56 8.95
N GLU A 190 -10.02 -6.67 10.28
CA GLU A 190 -9.15 -7.56 11.08
C GLU A 190 -7.63 -7.38 10.82
N GLU A 191 -7.21 -6.16 10.48
CA GLU A 191 -5.82 -5.84 10.18
C GLU A 191 -5.02 -5.68 11.47
N THR A 192 -3.92 -6.41 11.60
CA THR A 192 -2.92 -6.19 12.66
C THR A 192 -1.94 -5.07 12.31
N ALA A 193 -1.20 -4.54 13.30
CA ALA A 193 -0.14 -3.54 13.09
C ALA A 193 0.91 -3.96 12.04
N LEU A 194 1.21 -5.27 11.93
CA LEU A 194 2.11 -5.80 10.90
C LEU A 194 1.57 -5.64 9.46
N HIS A 195 0.26 -5.74 9.23
CA HIS A 195 -0.37 -5.50 7.93
C HIS A 195 -0.24 -4.03 7.52
N VAL A 196 -0.49 -3.12 8.47
CA VAL A 196 -0.31 -1.68 8.23
C VAL A 196 1.14 -1.33 7.93
N ALA A 197 2.09 -1.91 8.67
CA ALA A 197 3.51 -1.75 8.38
C ALA A 197 3.87 -2.26 6.97
N ALA A 198 3.31 -3.39 6.54
CA ALA A 198 3.51 -3.94 5.20
C ALA A 198 2.96 -3.03 4.08
N ARG A 199 1.77 -2.46 4.28
CA ARG A 199 1.15 -1.51 3.33
C ARG A 199 2.03 -0.27 3.12
N ASN A 200 2.62 0.24 4.19
CA ASN A 200 3.47 1.45 4.16
C ASN A 200 4.96 1.13 3.96
N CYS A 201 5.34 -0.14 3.76
CA CYS A 201 6.74 -0.59 3.62
C CYS A 201 7.66 -0.20 4.81
N LEU A 202 7.13 -0.20 6.04
CA LEU A 202 7.88 0.18 7.26
C LEU A 202 8.69 -1.00 7.81
N TYR A 203 9.91 -1.17 7.30
CA TYR A 203 10.82 -2.24 7.71
C TYR A 203 11.14 -2.25 9.21
N ASP A 204 11.45 -1.08 9.79
CA ASP A 204 11.87 -0.99 11.19
C ASP A 204 10.74 -1.29 12.16
N HIS A 205 9.51 -0.84 11.85
CA HIS A 205 8.31 -1.18 12.62
C HIS A 205 8.03 -2.67 12.57
N ALA A 206 8.08 -3.28 11.38
CA ALA A 206 7.88 -4.71 11.23
C ALA A 206 8.91 -5.53 12.01
N ARG A 207 10.19 -5.13 11.97
CA ARG A 207 11.26 -5.76 12.75
C ARG A 207 11.00 -5.67 14.24
N LEU A 208 10.46 -4.55 14.70
CA LEU A 208 10.08 -4.34 16.08
C LEU A 208 8.87 -5.19 16.47
N TYR A 209 7.80 -5.22 15.68
CA TYR A 209 6.61 -6.04 15.93
C TYR A 209 6.95 -7.53 15.98
N LEU A 210 7.73 -8.03 15.03
CA LEU A 210 8.18 -9.42 14.99
C LEU A 210 9.05 -9.81 16.21
N ARG A 211 9.89 -8.89 16.71
CA ARG A 211 10.67 -9.11 17.95
C ARG A 211 9.79 -9.19 19.19
N HIS A 212 8.65 -8.51 19.19
CA HIS A 212 7.67 -8.54 20.27
C HIS A 212 6.60 -9.63 20.09
N GLY A 213 6.83 -10.58 19.17
CA GLY A 213 5.99 -11.78 19.04
C GLY A 213 4.80 -11.63 18.09
N ALA A 214 4.82 -10.65 17.17
CA ALA A 214 3.79 -10.54 16.14
C ALA A 214 3.67 -11.83 15.32
N LYS A 215 2.44 -12.27 15.06
CA LYS A 215 2.17 -13.40 14.16
C LYS A 215 2.46 -13.01 12.72
N VAL A 216 3.49 -13.63 12.14
CA VAL A 216 3.96 -13.36 10.78
C VAL A 216 2.87 -13.62 9.73
N ASP A 217 2.17 -14.75 9.88
CA ASP A 217 1.10 -15.20 8.99
C ASP A 217 -0.29 -14.92 9.56
N ALA A 218 -0.42 -13.85 10.36
CA ALA A 218 -1.73 -13.32 10.69
C ALA A 218 -2.49 -13.01 9.39
N ARG A 219 -3.79 -13.29 9.39
CA ARG A 219 -4.67 -13.06 8.24
C ARG A 219 -5.69 -11.98 8.60
N ASN A 220 -5.86 -11.01 7.71
CA ASN A 220 -6.93 -10.03 7.80
C ASN A 220 -8.27 -10.62 7.29
N ALA A 221 -9.34 -9.82 7.25
CA ALA A 221 -10.66 -10.25 6.80
C ALA A 221 -10.70 -10.70 5.32
N GLN A 222 -9.73 -10.27 4.50
CA GLN A 222 -9.53 -10.73 3.12
C GLN A 222 -8.62 -11.96 3.02
N GLU A 223 -8.28 -12.58 4.16
CA GLU A 223 -7.33 -13.67 4.31
C GLU A 223 -5.89 -13.33 3.84
N GLU A 224 -5.58 -12.04 3.70
CA GLU A 224 -4.27 -11.58 3.28
C GLU A 224 -3.29 -11.62 4.45
N THR A 225 -2.06 -12.05 4.19
CA THR A 225 -0.94 -11.92 5.12
C THR A 225 -0.17 -10.62 4.87
N ALA A 226 0.64 -10.20 5.84
CA ALA A 226 1.54 -9.05 5.66
C ALA A 226 2.46 -9.18 4.42
N LEU A 227 2.94 -10.40 4.12
CA LEU A 227 3.73 -10.68 2.92
C LEU A 227 2.92 -10.43 1.63
N SER A 228 1.67 -10.89 1.61
CA SER A 228 0.76 -10.71 0.47
C SER A 228 0.50 -9.23 0.18
N ILE A 229 0.21 -8.43 1.21
CA ILE A 229 0.00 -6.98 1.09
C ILE A 229 1.24 -6.28 0.55
N LEU A 230 2.42 -6.60 1.09
CA LEU A 230 3.71 -6.03 0.69
C LEU A 230 4.01 -6.30 -0.79
N CYS A 231 3.72 -7.52 -1.27
CA CYS A 231 3.92 -7.90 -2.67
C CYS A 231 2.94 -7.19 -3.63
N GLY A 232 1.79 -6.74 -3.15
CA GLY A 232 0.80 -6.00 -3.96
C GLY A 232 1.12 -4.51 -4.15
N GLN A 233 2.01 -3.96 -3.34
CA GLN A 233 2.36 -2.54 -3.42
C GLN A 233 3.15 -2.23 -4.69
N SER A 234 2.99 -1.00 -5.19
CA SER A 234 3.81 -0.49 -6.29
C SER A 234 5.29 -0.52 -5.89
N PRO A 235 6.23 -0.81 -6.82
CA PRO A 235 7.64 -0.79 -6.52
C PRO A 235 8.07 0.60 -6.03
N SER A 236 8.41 0.71 -4.75
CA SER A 236 9.06 1.91 -4.22
C SER A 236 10.50 1.99 -4.77
N PRO A 237 11.03 3.19 -5.06
CA PRO A 237 12.43 3.39 -5.43
C PRO A 237 13.36 3.08 -4.24
N GLY A 238 13.58 1.80 -3.98
CA GLY A 238 14.45 1.33 -2.90
C GLY A 238 14.32 -0.18 -2.67
N ASP A 239 15.31 -0.76 -2.00
CA ASP A 239 15.30 -2.19 -1.63
C ASP A 239 14.49 -2.47 -0.36
N GLY A 240 13.76 -1.48 0.18
CA GLY A 240 13.01 -1.60 1.44
C GLY A 240 11.98 -2.73 1.42
N SER A 241 11.19 -2.85 0.34
CA SER A 241 10.20 -3.93 0.22
C SER A 241 10.86 -5.31 0.15
N LEU A 242 11.98 -5.44 -0.58
CA LEU A 242 12.74 -6.68 -0.64
C LEU A 242 13.37 -7.04 0.72
N GLN A 243 13.92 -6.06 1.44
CA GLN A 243 14.46 -6.26 2.79
C GLN A 243 13.37 -6.69 3.77
N PHE A 244 12.18 -6.11 3.66
CA PHE A 244 11.02 -6.52 4.45
C PHE A 244 10.55 -7.94 4.07
N CYS A 245 10.44 -8.29 2.79
CA CYS A 245 10.17 -9.69 2.40
C CYS A 245 11.21 -10.67 2.96
N ARG A 246 12.51 -10.31 2.95
CA ARG A 246 13.57 -11.12 3.55
C ARG A 246 13.40 -11.27 5.06
N LEU A 247 12.99 -10.21 5.76
CA LEU A 247 12.69 -10.24 7.19
C LEU A 247 11.52 -11.19 7.49
N LEU A 248 10.40 -11.06 6.77
CA LEU A 248 9.24 -11.95 6.93
C LEU A 248 9.63 -13.41 6.68
N ALA A 249 10.36 -13.68 5.59
CA ALA A 249 10.86 -15.01 5.28
C ALA A 249 11.80 -15.56 6.38
N SER A 250 12.64 -14.72 7.00
CA SER A 250 13.52 -15.15 8.11
C SER A 250 12.75 -15.50 9.39
N HIS A 251 11.54 -14.96 9.55
CA HIS A 251 10.63 -15.28 10.63
C HIS A 251 9.63 -16.41 10.27
N GLY A 252 9.80 -17.06 9.12
CA GLY A 252 9.02 -18.24 8.73
C GLY A 252 7.71 -17.95 8.01
N ALA A 253 7.57 -16.77 7.37
CA ALA A 253 6.38 -16.45 6.57
C ALA A 253 6.10 -17.51 5.50
N ASP A 254 4.82 -17.85 5.33
CA ASP A 254 4.37 -18.73 4.24
C ASP A 254 4.41 -17.98 2.90
N MET A 255 5.30 -18.45 2.01
CA MET A 255 5.55 -17.83 0.70
C MET A 255 4.42 -18.05 -0.30
N ASP A 256 3.56 -19.04 -0.06
CA ASP A 256 2.43 -19.40 -0.91
C ASP A 256 1.08 -19.13 -0.24
N ALA A 257 1.06 -18.34 0.85
CA ALA A 257 -0.15 -17.96 1.56
C ALA A 257 -1.19 -17.34 0.62
N ARG A 258 -2.34 -18.01 0.51
CA ARG A 258 -3.42 -17.57 -0.38
C ARG A 258 -4.41 -16.68 0.36
N ASP A 259 -4.81 -15.59 -0.29
CA ASP A 259 -5.90 -14.73 0.16
C ASP A 259 -7.28 -15.31 -0.21
N GLY A 260 -8.36 -14.61 0.15
CA GLY A 260 -9.73 -15.05 -0.09
C GLY A 260 -10.08 -15.21 -1.58
N THR A 261 -9.31 -14.59 -2.47
CA THR A 261 -9.43 -14.78 -3.93
C THR A 261 -8.50 -15.85 -4.48
N ARG A 262 -7.87 -16.63 -3.60
CA ARG A 262 -6.83 -17.62 -3.87
C ARG A 262 -5.56 -17.05 -4.52
N ARG A 263 -5.30 -15.75 -4.40
CA ARG A 263 -4.07 -15.15 -4.92
C ARG A 263 -2.92 -15.37 -3.94
N SER A 264 -1.82 -15.89 -4.46
CA SER A 264 -0.56 -16.00 -3.72
C SER A 264 0.22 -14.68 -3.74
N PRO A 265 1.24 -14.49 -2.89
CA PRO A 265 2.09 -13.30 -2.92
C PRO A 265 2.74 -13.10 -4.30
N LEU A 266 3.01 -14.20 -5.02
CA LEU A 266 3.54 -14.16 -6.38
C LEU A 266 2.55 -13.50 -7.37
N HIS A 267 1.24 -13.78 -7.28
CA HIS A 267 0.23 -13.12 -8.13
C HIS A 267 0.27 -11.59 -7.93
N LYS A 268 0.34 -11.15 -6.68
CA LYS A 268 0.39 -9.73 -6.32
C LYS A 268 1.69 -9.07 -6.79
N ALA A 269 2.84 -9.71 -6.58
CA ALA A 269 4.13 -9.22 -7.07
C ALA A 269 4.17 -9.10 -8.60
N CYS A 270 3.57 -10.07 -9.32
CA CYS A 270 3.43 -10.04 -10.77
C CYS A 270 2.52 -8.92 -11.25
N GLY A 271 1.34 -8.74 -10.63
CA GLY A 271 0.44 -7.61 -10.93
C GLY A 271 1.03 -6.24 -10.55
N ALA A 272 1.95 -6.19 -9.60
CA ALA A 272 2.73 -5.01 -9.24
C ALA A 272 3.88 -4.71 -10.22
N ALA A 273 4.19 -5.63 -11.15
CA ALA A 273 5.36 -5.57 -12.03
C ALA A 273 6.71 -5.49 -11.27
N ASN A 274 6.79 -6.05 -10.06
CA ASN A 274 8.00 -5.99 -9.23
C ASN A 274 8.93 -7.19 -9.48
N ALA A 275 9.80 -7.09 -10.49
CA ALA A 275 10.71 -8.17 -10.87
C ALA A 275 11.65 -8.63 -9.73
N ARG A 276 12.06 -7.72 -8.83
CA ARG A 276 12.95 -8.07 -7.70
C ARG A 276 12.23 -8.96 -6.68
N LEU A 277 10.98 -8.62 -6.35
CA LEU A 277 10.17 -9.44 -5.45
C LEU A 277 9.80 -10.77 -6.11
N VAL A 278 9.42 -10.78 -7.39
CA VAL A 278 9.15 -12.02 -8.14
C VAL A 278 10.36 -12.95 -8.11
N ALA A 279 11.57 -12.45 -8.41
CA ALA A 279 12.79 -13.25 -8.35
C ALA A 279 13.03 -13.84 -6.95
N PHE A 280 12.81 -13.04 -5.89
CA PHE A 280 12.97 -13.50 -4.51
C PHE A 280 11.95 -14.59 -4.14
N LEU A 281 10.66 -14.41 -4.48
CA LEU A 281 9.61 -15.39 -4.22
C LEU A 281 9.89 -16.71 -4.94
N LEU A 282 10.29 -16.65 -6.22
CA LEU A 282 10.63 -17.82 -7.01
C LEU A 282 11.86 -18.57 -6.48
N GLN A 283 12.88 -17.85 -5.99
CA GLN A 283 14.03 -18.45 -5.31
C GLN A 283 13.66 -19.15 -4.00
N ARG A 284 12.58 -18.71 -3.34
CA ARG A 284 12.03 -19.35 -2.14
C ARG A 284 11.05 -20.50 -2.44
N GLY A 285 10.85 -20.84 -3.71
CA GLY A 285 10.05 -21.99 -4.13
C GLY A 285 8.56 -21.70 -4.29
N ALA A 286 8.15 -20.43 -4.40
CA ALA A 286 6.75 -20.08 -4.66
C ALA A 286 6.21 -20.75 -5.93
N ASP A 287 4.95 -21.19 -5.89
CA ASP A 287 4.32 -21.89 -7.01
C ASP A 287 4.04 -20.95 -8.20
N VAL A 288 4.82 -21.13 -9.26
CA VAL A 288 4.75 -20.34 -10.51
C VAL A 288 3.43 -20.52 -11.24
N ASN A 289 2.78 -21.67 -11.06
CA ASN A 289 1.59 -22.09 -11.81
C ASN A 289 0.33 -22.13 -10.94
N ALA A 290 0.39 -21.55 -9.74
CA ALA A 290 -0.79 -21.36 -8.92
C ALA A 290 -1.87 -20.59 -9.71
N ILE A 291 -3.14 -20.94 -9.49
CA ILE A 291 -4.27 -20.26 -10.14
C ILE A 291 -5.13 -19.58 -9.06
N ASP A 292 -5.53 -18.34 -9.34
CA ASP A 292 -6.49 -17.62 -8.52
C ASP A 292 -7.94 -18.12 -8.76
N TYR A 293 -8.91 -17.56 -8.02
CA TYR A 293 -10.33 -17.93 -8.16
C TYR A 293 -10.88 -17.71 -9.57
N ASN A 294 -10.31 -16.75 -10.32
CA ASN A 294 -10.70 -16.45 -11.70
C ASN A 294 -9.96 -17.31 -12.74
N GLY A 295 -9.13 -18.26 -12.30
CA GLY A 295 -8.31 -19.10 -13.17
C GLY A 295 -7.12 -18.35 -13.80
N VAL A 296 -6.73 -17.21 -13.24
CA VAL A 296 -5.59 -16.41 -13.70
C VAL A 296 -4.34 -16.89 -12.97
N SER A 297 -3.27 -17.17 -13.72
CA SER A 297 -1.96 -17.51 -13.17
C SER A 297 -1.12 -16.24 -12.89
N PRO A 298 0.01 -16.32 -12.17
CA PRO A 298 0.91 -15.18 -11.97
C PRO A 298 1.37 -14.54 -13.28
N LEU A 299 1.60 -15.37 -14.31
CA LEU A 299 1.89 -14.89 -15.67
C LEU A 299 0.73 -14.07 -16.25
N GLY A 300 -0.50 -14.54 -16.08
CA GLY A 300 -1.70 -13.81 -16.48
C GLY A 300 -1.81 -12.44 -15.79
N CYS A 301 -1.53 -12.37 -14.47
CA CYS A 301 -1.53 -11.11 -13.73
C CYS A 301 -0.46 -10.12 -14.24
N ALA A 302 0.75 -10.60 -14.55
CA ALA A 302 1.80 -9.77 -15.15
C ALA A 302 1.35 -9.18 -16.50
N LEU A 303 0.70 -9.98 -17.35
CA LEU A 303 0.24 -9.55 -18.68
C LEU A 303 -0.93 -8.57 -18.61
N GLN A 304 -1.89 -8.79 -17.72
CA GLN A 304 -3.03 -7.88 -17.53
C GLN A 304 -2.61 -6.49 -17.05
N SER A 305 -1.56 -6.42 -16.22
CA SER A 305 -1.05 -5.15 -15.68
C SER A 305 0.02 -4.47 -16.55
N ALA A 306 0.54 -5.17 -17.56
CA ALA A 306 1.71 -4.75 -18.32
C ALA A 306 1.55 -3.40 -19.02
N ALA A 307 0.41 -3.16 -19.68
CA ALA A 307 0.17 -1.92 -20.42
C ALA A 307 0.11 -0.68 -19.52
N LEU A 308 -0.43 -0.82 -18.31
CA LEU A 308 -0.55 0.27 -17.35
C LEU A 308 0.78 0.61 -16.67
N LYS A 309 1.73 -0.34 -16.63
CA LYS A 309 2.96 -0.27 -15.84
C LYS A 309 4.22 -0.36 -16.70
N LYS A 310 4.22 0.22 -17.92
CA LYS A 310 5.35 0.16 -18.87
C LYS A 310 6.68 0.62 -18.24
N GLU A 311 6.64 1.65 -17.39
CA GLU A 311 7.82 2.21 -16.71
C GLU A 311 8.53 1.19 -15.80
N LEU A 312 7.79 0.24 -15.24
CA LEU A 312 8.30 -0.77 -14.30
C LEU A 312 8.92 -1.99 -14.99
N ARG A 313 9.04 -1.97 -16.33
CA ARG A 313 9.62 -3.05 -17.15
C ARG A 313 9.00 -4.43 -16.87
N PRO A 314 7.69 -4.60 -17.09
CA PRO A 314 6.98 -5.85 -16.81
C PRO A 314 7.51 -7.05 -17.59
N HIS A 315 8.21 -6.86 -18.72
CA HIS A 315 8.86 -7.94 -19.46
C HIS A 315 9.83 -8.77 -18.61
N LEU A 316 10.52 -8.15 -17.63
CA LEU A 316 11.41 -8.87 -16.72
C LEU A 316 10.63 -9.87 -15.83
N THR A 317 9.43 -9.50 -15.39
CA THR A 317 8.58 -10.42 -14.59
C THR A 317 8.13 -11.61 -15.43
N VAL A 318 7.67 -11.38 -16.66
CA VAL A 318 7.26 -12.42 -17.62
C VAL A 318 8.42 -13.36 -17.91
N GLN A 319 9.61 -12.80 -18.17
CA GLN A 319 10.83 -13.55 -18.42
C GLN A 319 11.21 -14.45 -17.24
N LEU A 320 11.21 -13.91 -16.02
CA LEU A 320 11.51 -14.67 -14.80
C LEU A 320 10.53 -15.85 -14.63
N LEU A 321 9.23 -15.62 -14.78
CA LEU A 321 8.21 -16.66 -14.68
C LEU A 321 8.45 -17.78 -15.70
N LEU A 322 8.72 -17.46 -16.96
CA LEU A 322 9.00 -18.45 -18.00
C LEU A 322 10.30 -19.24 -17.73
N ASN A 323 11.31 -18.61 -17.16
CA ASN A 323 12.57 -19.26 -16.79
C ASN A 323 12.45 -20.18 -15.57
N HIS A 324 11.44 -19.95 -14.73
CA HIS A 324 11.08 -20.83 -13.61
C HIS A 324 10.02 -21.88 -13.98
N GLY A 325 9.60 -21.96 -15.25
CA GLY A 325 8.69 -23.01 -15.74
C GLY A 325 7.21 -22.66 -15.68
N SER A 326 6.87 -21.38 -15.77
CA SER A 326 5.48 -20.95 -15.96
C SER A 326 4.87 -21.62 -17.20
N GLN A 327 3.61 -22.03 -17.07
CA GLN A 327 2.82 -22.55 -18.18
C GLN A 327 2.69 -21.47 -19.26
N LYS A 328 2.96 -21.88 -20.51
CA LYS A 328 2.84 -21.03 -21.68
C LYS A 328 1.37 -20.79 -22.00
N ILE A 329 1.06 -19.64 -22.57
CA ILE A 329 -0.29 -19.27 -22.99
C ILE A 329 -0.72 -20.20 -24.14
N TRP A 330 -2.00 -20.54 -24.20
CA TRP A 330 -2.52 -21.34 -25.31
C TRP A 330 -2.34 -20.57 -26.64
N PRO A 331 -1.70 -21.13 -27.69
CA PRO A 331 -1.29 -20.35 -28.87
C PRO A 331 -2.41 -19.56 -29.57
N PRO A 332 -3.65 -20.07 -29.70
CA PRO A 332 -4.76 -19.29 -30.26
C PRO A 332 -5.20 -18.09 -29.39
N ALA A 333 -4.96 -18.13 -28.07
CA ALA A 333 -5.22 -17.02 -27.17
C ALA A 333 -4.16 -15.90 -27.25
N PHE A 334 -3.05 -16.13 -27.97
CA PHE A 334 -1.96 -15.16 -28.12
C PHE A 334 -2.43 -13.83 -28.73
N ILE A 335 -3.46 -13.84 -29.58
CA ILE A 335 -4.04 -12.61 -30.13
C ILE A 335 -4.58 -11.66 -29.04
N LYS A 336 -5.08 -12.18 -27.92
CA LYS A 336 -5.54 -11.35 -26.78
C LYS A 336 -4.36 -10.68 -26.08
N VAL A 337 -3.23 -11.39 -25.99
CA VAL A 337 -1.98 -10.88 -25.42
C VAL A 337 -1.40 -9.82 -26.34
N LEU A 338 -1.40 -10.04 -27.64
CA LEU A 338 -0.98 -9.05 -28.63
C LEU A 338 -1.79 -7.76 -28.52
N LYS A 339 -3.12 -7.85 -28.36
CA LYS A 339 -3.99 -6.67 -28.16
C LYS A 339 -3.68 -5.93 -26.87
N SER A 340 -3.51 -6.65 -25.76
CA SER A 340 -3.33 -6.06 -24.43
C SER A 340 -1.92 -5.55 -24.16
N CYS A 341 -0.90 -6.22 -24.70
CA CYS A 341 0.51 -5.91 -24.46
C CYS A 341 1.19 -5.23 -25.67
N SER A 342 0.45 -4.75 -26.67
CA SER A 342 1.02 -4.14 -27.88
C SER A 342 1.98 -2.98 -27.57
N ALA A 343 1.70 -2.22 -26.51
CA ALA A 343 2.53 -1.10 -26.06
C ALA A 343 3.90 -1.49 -25.46
N VAL A 344 4.12 -2.78 -25.18
CA VAL A 344 5.35 -3.34 -24.59
C VAL A 344 5.82 -4.52 -25.46
N PRO A 345 6.49 -4.26 -26.60
CA PRO A 345 6.93 -5.29 -27.54
C PRO A 345 7.86 -6.33 -26.94
N GLU A 346 8.62 -5.98 -25.90
CA GLU A 346 9.55 -6.88 -25.21
C GLU A 346 8.82 -8.08 -24.58
N ILE A 347 7.57 -7.90 -24.14
CA ILE A 347 6.74 -9.00 -23.63
C ILE A 347 6.36 -9.96 -24.76
N ILE A 348 6.00 -9.41 -25.92
CA ILE A 348 5.62 -10.19 -27.10
C ILE A 348 6.84 -11.00 -27.56
N GLU A 349 8.01 -10.36 -27.61
CA GLU A 349 9.27 -11.02 -27.92
C GLU A 349 9.54 -12.19 -26.97
N VAL A 350 9.59 -11.94 -25.66
CA VAL A 350 9.88 -12.95 -24.64
C VAL A 350 8.90 -14.13 -24.73
N LEU A 351 7.60 -13.84 -24.88
CA LEU A 351 6.58 -14.88 -24.99
C LEU A 351 6.73 -15.67 -26.28
N PHE A 352 6.81 -15.01 -27.44
CA PHE A 352 6.90 -15.69 -28.74
C PHE A 352 8.16 -16.56 -28.81
N ASN A 353 9.27 -16.05 -28.27
CA ASN A 353 10.54 -16.74 -28.17
C ASN A 353 10.51 -17.99 -27.29
N SER A 354 9.51 -18.14 -26.41
CA SER A 354 9.34 -19.32 -25.56
C SER A 354 8.69 -20.52 -26.28
N TYR A 355 8.13 -20.32 -27.48
CA TYR A 355 7.50 -21.37 -28.27
C TYR A 355 8.43 -21.90 -29.35
N SER A 356 8.32 -23.20 -29.67
CA SER A 356 9.02 -23.79 -30.81
C SER A 356 8.51 -23.20 -32.13
N GLN A 357 7.19 -23.15 -32.30
CA GLN A 357 6.53 -22.59 -33.47
C GLN A 357 5.12 -22.06 -33.12
N ILE A 358 4.81 -20.84 -33.56
CA ILE A 358 3.45 -20.27 -33.58
C ILE A 358 3.16 -19.81 -35.00
N ARG A 359 1.99 -20.16 -35.53
CA ARG A 359 1.54 -19.67 -36.84
C ARG A 359 0.98 -18.26 -36.68
N ILE A 360 1.71 -17.27 -37.17
CA ILE A 360 1.25 -15.88 -37.23
C ILE A 360 0.17 -15.78 -38.32
N SER A 361 -0.98 -15.19 -38.00
CA SER A 361 -2.05 -14.91 -38.95
C SER A 361 -1.99 -13.45 -39.38
N GLU A 362 -2.35 -13.15 -40.62
CA GLU A 362 -2.46 -11.76 -41.13
C GLU A 362 -3.41 -10.90 -40.28
N LYS A 363 -4.44 -11.52 -39.67
CA LYS A 363 -5.38 -10.86 -38.76
C LYS A 363 -4.73 -10.29 -37.49
N TRP A 364 -3.49 -10.66 -37.19
CA TRP A 364 -2.75 -10.14 -36.04
C TRP A 364 -2.22 -8.73 -36.30
N ALA A 365 -2.02 -8.34 -37.57
CA ALA A 365 -1.65 -6.97 -37.91
C ALA A 365 -2.76 -5.97 -37.54
N GLU A 366 -4.03 -6.36 -37.71
CA GLU A 366 -5.20 -5.56 -37.32
C GLU A 366 -5.34 -5.40 -35.79
N ALA A 367 -4.69 -6.26 -35.00
CA ALA A 367 -4.76 -6.23 -33.55
C ALA A 367 -3.81 -5.20 -32.91
N VAL A 368 -2.87 -4.66 -33.68
CA VAL A 368 -1.89 -3.66 -33.21
C VAL A 368 -2.36 -2.26 -33.62
N PRO A 369 -2.55 -1.32 -32.67
CA PRO A 369 -2.88 0.06 -32.99
C PRO A 369 -1.80 0.70 -33.88
N LYS A 370 -2.21 1.55 -34.84
CA LYS A 370 -1.28 2.15 -35.82
C LYS A 370 -0.21 3.00 -35.15
N GLU A 371 -0.58 3.68 -34.08
CA GLU A 371 0.30 4.54 -33.28
C GLU A 371 1.42 3.72 -32.64
N VAL A 372 1.07 2.57 -32.08
CA VAL A 372 2.02 1.64 -31.45
C VAL A 372 2.92 0.98 -32.49
N PHE A 373 2.36 0.63 -33.65
CA PHE A 373 3.13 0.10 -34.77
C PHE A 373 4.20 1.09 -35.24
N GLN A 374 3.87 2.38 -35.34
CA GLN A 374 4.83 3.42 -35.71
C GLN A 374 5.92 3.61 -34.65
N GLN A 375 5.54 3.58 -33.36
CA GLN A 375 6.51 3.71 -32.26
C GLN A 375 7.53 2.56 -32.20
N HIS A 376 7.11 1.36 -32.58
CA HIS A 376 7.93 0.14 -32.50
C HIS A 376 8.06 -0.54 -33.87
N GLN A 377 8.30 0.26 -34.91
CA GLN A 377 8.24 -0.17 -36.30
C GLN A 377 9.21 -1.31 -36.62
N GLU A 378 10.46 -1.21 -36.20
CA GLU A 378 11.50 -2.22 -36.47
C GLU A 378 11.10 -3.60 -35.92
N PHE A 379 10.62 -3.63 -34.67
CA PHE A 379 10.17 -4.85 -34.02
C PHE A 379 8.99 -5.49 -34.76
N TYR A 380 7.93 -4.71 -35.02
CA TYR A 380 6.73 -5.26 -35.65
C TYR A 380 6.96 -5.66 -37.11
N GLN A 381 7.83 -4.95 -37.85
CA GLN A 381 8.22 -5.38 -39.19
C GLN A 381 8.95 -6.72 -39.16
N SER A 382 9.94 -6.89 -38.28
CA SER A 382 10.63 -8.17 -38.07
C SER A 382 9.66 -9.27 -37.63
N PHE A 383 8.73 -8.96 -36.72
CA PHE A 383 7.73 -9.91 -36.23
C PHE A 383 6.79 -10.40 -37.35
N PHE A 384 6.27 -9.52 -38.20
CA PHE A 384 5.37 -9.92 -39.29
C PHE A 384 6.09 -10.52 -40.50
N GLN A 385 7.40 -10.31 -40.67
CA GLN A 385 8.20 -11.06 -41.65
C GLN A 385 8.26 -12.56 -41.35
N LEU A 386 7.97 -12.96 -40.11
CA LEU A 386 7.89 -14.37 -39.71
C LEU A 386 6.59 -15.07 -40.15
N VAL A 387 5.67 -14.36 -40.80
CA VAL A 387 4.44 -14.97 -41.35
C VAL A 387 4.81 -15.97 -42.43
N GLY A 388 4.48 -17.25 -42.20
CA GLY A 388 4.69 -18.33 -43.17
C GLY A 388 6.14 -18.81 -43.33
N THR A 389 7.09 -18.29 -42.55
CA THR A 389 8.50 -18.71 -42.60
C THR A 389 8.83 -19.71 -41.48
N ALA A 390 9.85 -20.54 -41.71
CA ALA A 390 10.39 -21.44 -40.68
C ALA A 390 11.31 -20.64 -39.73
N ARG A 391 11.29 -20.99 -38.44
CA ARG A 391 12.19 -20.38 -37.45
C ARG A 391 13.64 -20.82 -37.72
N SER A 392 14.59 -19.96 -37.37
CA SER A 392 16.02 -20.26 -37.48
C SER A 392 16.41 -21.50 -36.67
N LEU A 393 17.45 -22.21 -37.12
CA LEU A 393 17.99 -23.39 -36.41
C LEU A 393 18.42 -23.01 -34.98
N GLN A 394 18.97 -21.81 -34.80
CA GLN A 394 19.32 -21.27 -33.49
C GLN A 394 18.12 -21.17 -32.54
N HIS A 395 16.95 -20.72 -33.04
CA HIS A 395 15.71 -20.68 -32.26
C HIS A 395 15.23 -22.08 -31.86
N LEU A 396 15.28 -23.04 -32.78
CA LEU A 396 14.92 -24.43 -32.49
C LEU A 396 15.86 -25.05 -31.45
N CYS A 397 17.16 -24.75 -31.51
CA CYS A 397 18.12 -25.14 -30.48
C CYS A 397 17.79 -24.53 -29.10
N ARG A 398 17.40 -23.25 -29.04
CA ARG A 398 16.94 -22.64 -27.79
C ARG A 398 15.69 -23.34 -27.25
N SER A 399 14.67 -23.55 -28.08
CA SER A 399 13.42 -24.20 -27.63
C SER A 399 13.70 -25.59 -27.08
N THR A 400 14.50 -26.39 -27.80
CA THR A 400 14.84 -27.75 -27.37
C THR A 400 15.64 -27.78 -26.07
N LEU A 401 16.62 -26.88 -25.89
CA LEU A 401 17.35 -26.76 -24.63
C LEU A 401 16.45 -26.36 -23.46
N ARG A 402 15.56 -25.38 -23.67
CA ARG A 402 14.60 -24.95 -22.65
C ARG A 402 13.61 -26.05 -22.29
N ASP A 403 13.12 -26.80 -23.27
CA ASP A 403 12.21 -27.93 -23.04
C ASP A 403 12.92 -29.06 -22.25
N LYS A 404 14.25 -29.23 -22.43
CA LYS A 404 15.05 -30.17 -21.63
C LYS A 404 15.30 -29.69 -20.19
N PHE A 405 15.54 -28.41 -19.97
CA PHE A 405 15.80 -27.86 -18.64
C PHE A 405 14.52 -27.58 -17.82
N GLY A 406 13.39 -27.34 -18.48
CA GLY A 406 12.09 -27.12 -17.85
C GLY A 406 12.10 -25.94 -16.87
N SER A 407 11.62 -26.16 -15.65
CA SER A 407 11.58 -25.15 -14.58
C SER A 407 12.97 -24.71 -14.07
N ARG A 408 14.03 -25.42 -14.46
CA ARG A 408 15.40 -25.15 -14.00
C ARG A 408 16.23 -24.34 -14.98
N CYS A 409 15.61 -23.73 -15.99
CA CYS A 409 16.31 -22.87 -16.96
C CYS A 409 17.13 -21.79 -16.26
N HIS A 410 16.57 -21.14 -15.22
CA HIS A 410 17.24 -20.09 -14.45
C HIS A 410 18.54 -20.56 -13.74
N CYS A 411 18.66 -21.82 -13.33
CA CYS A 411 19.85 -22.36 -12.66
C CYS A 411 20.81 -23.07 -13.60
N LEU A 412 20.30 -23.80 -14.60
CA LEU A 412 21.13 -24.67 -15.44
C LEU A 412 21.77 -23.94 -16.61
N ILE A 413 21.08 -22.96 -17.21
CA ILE A 413 21.61 -22.21 -18.35
C ILE A 413 22.89 -21.44 -17.98
N PRO A 414 22.98 -20.75 -16.83
CA PRO A 414 24.21 -20.06 -16.42
C PRO A 414 25.42 -20.98 -16.18
N LEU A 415 25.21 -22.29 -16.01
CA LEU A 415 26.28 -23.27 -15.81
C LEU A 415 26.88 -23.80 -17.12
N LEU A 416 26.26 -23.48 -18.26
CA LEU A 416 26.76 -23.91 -19.56
C LEU A 416 28.05 -23.16 -19.92
N PRO A 417 29.05 -23.82 -20.53
CA PRO A 417 30.28 -23.17 -20.95
C PRO A 417 30.07 -22.41 -22.27
N VAL A 418 29.19 -21.40 -22.26
CA VAL A 418 28.87 -20.57 -23.44
C VAL A 418 29.10 -19.08 -23.15
N PRO A 419 29.35 -18.25 -24.16
CA PRO A 419 29.45 -16.80 -23.99
C PRO A 419 28.17 -16.17 -23.41
N LYS A 420 28.32 -15.06 -22.69
CA LYS A 420 27.20 -14.28 -22.12
C LYS A 420 26.04 -13.98 -23.10
N PRO A 421 26.29 -13.56 -24.35
CA PRO A 421 25.21 -13.33 -25.31
C PRO A 421 24.33 -14.56 -25.56
N LEU A 422 24.92 -15.77 -25.54
CA LEU A 422 24.16 -17.01 -25.69
C LEU A 422 23.38 -17.37 -24.42
N HIS A 423 23.91 -17.06 -23.23
CA HIS A 423 23.13 -17.19 -21.99
C HIS A 423 21.90 -16.28 -22.03
N ASP A 424 22.09 -15.01 -22.40
CA ASP A 424 21.05 -14.01 -22.50
C ASP A 424 19.96 -14.42 -23.51
N TYR A 425 20.37 -14.92 -24.68
CA TYR A 425 19.47 -15.48 -25.68
C TYR A 425 18.66 -16.68 -25.17
N LEU A 426 19.31 -17.62 -24.48
CA LEU A 426 18.66 -18.81 -23.90
C LEU A 426 17.70 -18.45 -22.75
N LEU A 427 18.00 -17.38 -22.00
CA LEU A 427 17.19 -16.86 -20.89
C LEU A 427 16.08 -15.90 -21.34
N LEU A 428 15.86 -15.73 -22.66
CA LEU A 428 14.82 -14.87 -23.24
C LEU A 428 15.01 -13.37 -22.93
N ASN A 429 16.24 -12.87 -22.90
CA ASN A 429 16.45 -11.42 -22.91
C ASN A 429 15.95 -10.84 -24.24
N PRO A 430 15.19 -9.72 -24.22
CA PRO A 430 14.72 -9.09 -25.45
C PRO A 430 15.88 -8.40 -26.18
N GLU A 431 16.00 -8.68 -27.48
CA GLU A 431 16.98 -8.08 -28.40
C GLU A 431 16.34 -6.94 -29.22
N GLY A 432 15.01 -6.84 -29.24
CA GLY A 432 14.26 -5.85 -30.00
C GLY A 432 14.01 -6.25 -31.47
N ILE A 433 14.53 -7.39 -31.90
CA ILE A 433 14.39 -7.94 -33.25
C ILE A 433 14.14 -9.45 -33.14
N MET A 434 13.26 -9.99 -33.98
CA MET A 434 12.94 -11.42 -33.99
C MET A 434 13.76 -12.14 -35.07
N LEU A 435 14.75 -12.95 -34.63
CA LEU A 435 15.58 -13.83 -35.48
C LEU A 435 14.98 -15.23 -35.69
#